data_AF-A0A7W1UQX4-F1
#
_entry.id   AF-A0A7W1UQX4-F1
#
_cell.length_a   1.000
_cell.length_b   1.000
_cell.length_c   1.000
_cell.angle_alpha   90.00
_cell.angle_beta   90.00
_cell.angle_gamma   90.00
#
_symmetry.space_group_name_H-M   'P 1'
#
loop_
_entity.id
_entity.type
_entity.pdbx_description
1 polymer ?
#
loop_
_entity_poly.entity_id
_entity_poly.type
_entity_poly.pdbx_seq_one_letter_code
_entity_poly.pdbx_strand_id
1 'polypeptide(L)'
;EEVCFALPGLLHSVTTVFHAQAGEKDIKLQLHVAENIPQLLMGDPTRLTQILINLIGNGLKFTRHGNIDVRAELKFESSTDVLVQFTVKDTGIGIPQEKLALIFERFTQAQAETTRLYGGTGLGLSIVKKLVELQRGTITVESTENSGSAFIFTIPYKKADSVNYTSQEEPERLELNKNEAHKILIVEDNLLNQRLASFILKDMGYKHFICGNGRLAIDELNKNKYDLILMDIQMPEMNGYDTTIYIREQMKLKIPVIAMTAHALPGEREKCISFGMTDYVSKPINDAQLSQMITNYLNKQRT
;
A
#
# COMPACT_ATOMS: atom_id res chain seq x y z
N GLU A 1 1.63 -7.58 11.23
CA GLU A 1 1.03 -7.00 12.45
C GLU A 1 -0.42 -6.68 12.15
N GLU A 2 -1.35 -6.88 13.08
CA GLU A 2 -2.76 -6.52 12.84
C GLU A 2 -2.95 -5.02 13.06
N VAL A 3 -3.26 -4.28 11.99
CA VAL A 3 -3.49 -2.82 12.01
C VAL A 3 -4.73 -2.46 11.22
N CYS A 4 -5.25 -1.26 11.46
CA CYS A 4 -6.32 -0.68 10.66
C CYS A 4 -5.78 -0.27 9.28
N PHE A 5 -6.49 -0.60 8.21
CA PHE A 5 -6.11 -0.16 6.86
C PHE A 5 -7.31 -0.04 5.93
N ALA A 6 -7.17 0.83 4.92
CA ALA A 6 -8.15 1.00 3.86
C ALA A 6 -7.83 0.07 2.69
N LEU A 7 -8.61 -1.02 2.52
CA LEU A 7 -8.33 -2.02 1.50
C LEU A 7 -8.29 -1.46 0.07
N PRO A 8 -9.27 -0.67 -0.39
CA PRO A 8 -9.24 -0.19 -1.77
C PRO A 8 -8.09 0.81 -2.01
N GLY A 9 -7.71 1.58 -0.98
CA GLY A 9 -6.53 2.47 -1.02
C GLY A 9 -5.23 1.69 -1.14
N LEU A 10 -5.07 0.60 -0.38
CA LEU A 10 -3.93 -0.31 -0.47
C LEU A 10 -3.82 -0.95 -1.85
N LEU A 11 -4.92 -1.51 -2.37
CA LEU A 11 -4.94 -2.14 -3.68
C LEU A 11 -4.55 -1.14 -4.77
N HIS A 12 -5.09 0.08 -4.70
CA HIS A 12 -4.74 1.16 -5.59
C HIS A 12 -3.23 1.46 -5.54
N SER A 13 -2.67 1.70 -4.35
CA SER A 13 -1.24 1.99 -4.18
C SER A 13 -0.34 0.88 -4.75
N VAL A 14 -0.71 -0.40 -4.53
CA VAL A 14 0.05 -1.53 -5.11
C VAL A 14 -0.05 -1.52 -6.63
N THR A 15 -1.23 -1.30 -7.21
CA THR A 15 -1.39 -1.31 -8.67
C THR A 15 -0.72 -0.12 -9.37
N THR A 16 -0.69 1.06 -8.73
CA THR A 16 -0.03 2.28 -9.26
C THR A 16 1.45 2.06 -9.51
N VAL A 17 2.15 1.32 -8.63
CA VAL A 17 3.54 0.92 -8.83
C VAL A 17 3.75 0.17 -10.14
N PHE A 18 2.86 -0.78 -10.44
CA PHE A 18 3.00 -1.68 -11.57
C PHE A 18 2.47 -1.09 -12.88
N HIS A 19 1.68 -0.01 -12.84
CA HIS A 19 1.16 0.63 -14.04
C HIS A 19 2.27 1.09 -15.00
N ALA A 20 3.37 1.64 -14.48
CA ALA A 20 4.51 2.04 -15.31
C ALA A 20 5.15 0.83 -16.02
N GLN A 21 5.42 -0.24 -15.28
CA GLN A 21 6.01 -1.48 -15.82
C GLN A 21 5.08 -2.19 -16.82
N ALA A 22 3.77 -2.13 -16.58
CA ALA A 22 2.76 -2.69 -17.47
C ALA A 22 2.71 -1.91 -18.79
N GLY A 23 2.76 -0.57 -18.72
CA GLY A 23 2.78 0.31 -19.88
C GLY A 23 3.98 0.11 -20.80
N GLU A 24 5.18 -0.10 -20.24
CA GLU A 24 6.39 -0.42 -21.01
C GLU A 24 6.26 -1.72 -21.83
N LYS A 25 5.42 -2.66 -21.37
CA LYS A 25 5.19 -3.96 -22.00
C LYS A 25 3.90 -4.04 -22.82
N ASP A 26 3.16 -2.94 -22.96
CA ASP A 26 1.84 -2.91 -23.60
C ASP A 26 0.85 -3.94 -22.97
N ILE A 27 0.90 -4.06 -21.65
CA ILE A 27 0.00 -4.89 -20.85
C ILE A 27 -0.98 -3.98 -20.12
N LYS A 28 -2.28 -4.27 -20.22
CA LYS A 28 -3.32 -3.53 -19.48
C LYS A 28 -3.45 -4.07 -18.07
N LEU A 29 -3.12 -3.26 -17.07
CA LEU A 29 -3.37 -3.57 -15.66
C LEU A 29 -4.70 -2.94 -15.23
N GLN A 30 -5.63 -3.74 -14.71
CA GLN A 30 -6.94 -3.28 -14.24
C GLN A 30 -7.16 -3.66 -12.77
N LEU A 31 -7.78 -2.76 -12.01
CA LEU A 31 -8.16 -2.97 -10.62
C LEU A 31 -9.68 -2.86 -10.49
N HIS A 32 -10.30 -3.87 -9.90
CA HIS A 32 -11.71 -3.89 -9.54
C HIS A 32 -11.88 -4.21 -8.06
N VAL A 33 -12.56 -3.34 -7.32
CA VAL A 33 -12.88 -3.55 -5.91
C VAL A 33 -14.38 -3.44 -5.74
N ALA A 34 -14.99 -4.47 -5.15
CA ALA A 34 -16.43 -4.48 -4.93
C ALA A 34 -16.83 -3.40 -3.91
N GLU A 35 -17.86 -2.61 -4.23
CA GLU A 35 -18.31 -1.46 -3.43
C GLU A 35 -18.86 -1.86 -2.05
N ASN A 36 -19.28 -3.11 -1.90
CA ASN A 36 -19.84 -3.64 -0.65
C ASN A 36 -18.77 -4.06 0.37
N ILE A 37 -17.48 -4.00 0.03
CA ILE A 37 -16.42 -4.28 1.00
C ILE A 37 -16.31 -3.09 1.97
N PRO A 38 -16.28 -3.33 3.30
CA PRO A 38 -16.06 -2.27 4.27
C PRO A 38 -14.79 -1.47 3.97
N GLN A 39 -14.88 -0.14 4.12
CA GLN A 39 -13.79 0.76 3.73
C GLN A 39 -12.54 0.59 4.59
N LEU A 40 -12.71 0.26 5.87
CA LEU A 40 -11.64 0.06 6.85
C LEU A 40 -11.71 -1.35 7.44
N LEU A 41 -10.59 -2.05 7.40
CA LEU A 41 -10.43 -3.42 7.87
C LEU A 41 -9.27 -3.50 8.87
N MET A 42 -9.36 -4.45 9.79
CA MET A 42 -8.24 -4.85 10.65
C MET A 42 -7.61 -6.13 10.10
N GLY A 43 -6.30 -6.11 9.87
CA GLY A 43 -5.56 -7.26 9.35
C GLY A 43 -4.08 -6.95 9.17
N ASP A 44 -3.38 -7.79 8.41
CA ASP A 44 -1.95 -7.59 8.11
C ASP A 44 -1.75 -7.07 6.66
N PRO A 45 -1.89 -5.75 6.44
CA PRO A 45 -1.82 -5.19 5.11
C PRO A 45 -0.41 -5.33 4.49
N THR A 46 0.65 -5.43 5.29
CA THR A 46 2.02 -5.62 4.79
C THR A 46 2.16 -6.97 4.09
N ARG A 47 1.62 -8.03 4.70
CA ARG A 47 1.61 -9.36 4.08
C ARG A 47 0.70 -9.41 2.85
N LEU A 48 -0.46 -8.75 2.90
CA LEU A 48 -1.32 -8.61 1.72
C LEU A 48 -0.59 -7.94 0.55
N THR A 49 0.10 -6.82 0.81
CA THR A 49 0.92 -6.12 -0.19
C THR A 49 2.00 -7.04 -0.77
N GLN A 50 2.70 -7.82 0.07
CA GLN A 50 3.71 -8.77 -0.41
C GLN A 50 3.11 -9.88 -1.31
N ILE A 51 1.92 -10.39 -0.97
CA ILE A 51 1.20 -11.36 -1.79
C ILE A 51 0.89 -10.76 -3.16
N LEU A 52 0.28 -9.57 -3.18
CA LEU A 52 -0.13 -8.89 -4.41
C LEU A 52 1.07 -8.53 -5.29
N ILE A 53 2.14 -7.99 -4.73
CA ILE A 53 3.38 -7.67 -5.45
C ILE A 53 3.95 -8.92 -6.14
N ASN A 54 3.98 -10.07 -5.46
CA ASN A 54 4.47 -11.31 -6.06
C ASN A 54 3.57 -11.79 -7.21
N LEU A 55 2.25 -11.79 -7.01
CA LEU A 55 1.30 -12.28 -8.00
C LEU A 55 1.23 -11.37 -9.24
N ILE A 56 1.15 -10.05 -9.05
CA ILE A 56 1.16 -9.07 -10.15
C ILE A 56 2.50 -9.11 -10.88
N GLY A 57 3.62 -9.20 -10.15
CA GLY A 57 4.95 -9.34 -10.72
C GLY A 57 5.10 -10.59 -11.59
N ASN A 58 4.52 -11.73 -11.16
CA ASN A 58 4.45 -12.94 -11.98
C ASN A 58 3.60 -12.72 -13.24
N GLY A 59 2.42 -12.10 -13.11
CA GLY A 59 1.58 -11.76 -14.25
C GLY A 59 2.33 -10.95 -15.31
N LEU A 60 3.07 -9.91 -14.90
CA LEU A 60 3.89 -9.07 -15.79
C LEU A 60 5.10 -9.80 -16.38
N LYS A 61 5.59 -10.82 -15.70
CA LYS A 61 6.72 -11.64 -16.16
C LYS A 61 6.31 -12.64 -17.23
N PHE A 62 5.14 -13.24 -17.09
CA PHE A 62 4.67 -14.35 -17.92
C PHE A 62 3.62 -13.96 -18.97
N THR A 63 3.15 -12.71 -18.94
CA THR A 63 2.31 -12.12 -20.00
C THR A 63 3.18 -11.28 -20.91
N ARG A 64 3.06 -11.50 -22.24
CA ARG A 64 3.77 -10.69 -23.26
C ARG A 64 2.90 -9.55 -23.78
N HIS A 65 1.64 -9.84 -24.07
CA HIS A 65 0.60 -8.90 -24.48
C HIS A 65 -0.72 -9.33 -23.84
N GLY A 66 -1.63 -8.38 -23.59
CA GLY A 66 -2.96 -8.66 -23.04
C GLY A 66 -3.22 -7.88 -21.76
N ASN A 67 -3.81 -8.53 -20.76
CA ASN A 67 -4.21 -7.85 -19.53
C ASN A 67 -3.92 -8.66 -18.26
N ILE A 68 -3.79 -7.92 -17.16
CA ILE A 68 -3.72 -8.41 -15.79
C ILE A 68 -4.85 -7.74 -15.03
N ASP A 69 -5.78 -8.54 -14.51
CA ASP A 69 -6.92 -8.08 -13.72
C ASP A 69 -6.69 -8.43 -12.25
N VAL A 70 -6.69 -7.42 -11.39
CA VAL A 70 -6.71 -7.56 -9.94
C VAL A 70 -8.11 -7.28 -9.44
N ARG A 71 -8.71 -8.23 -8.73
CA ARG A 71 -10.07 -8.12 -8.20
C ARG A 71 -10.12 -8.39 -6.71
N ALA A 72 -10.96 -7.64 -5.99
CA ALA A 72 -11.32 -7.90 -4.61
C ALA A 72 -12.84 -7.94 -4.46
N GLU A 73 -13.37 -9.03 -3.92
CA GLU A 73 -14.80 -9.31 -3.80
C GLU A 73 -15.14 -9.80 -2.39
N LEU A 74 -16.30 -9.40 -1.87
CA LEU A 74 -16.82 -9.89 -0.60
C LEU A 74 -17.47 -11.27 -0.79
N LYS A 75 -16.99 -12.29 -0.07
CA LYS A 75 -17.59 -13.63 -0.08
C LYS A 75 -18.55 -13.88 1.07
N PHE A 76 -18.24 -13.29 2.22
CA PHE A 76 -19.05 -13.44 3.41
C PHE A 76 -18.89 -12.19 4.27
N GLU A 77 -19.96 -11.84 4.98
CA GLU A 77 -20.00 -10.72 5.89
C GLU A 77 -20.87 -11.08 7.09
N SER A 78 -20.32 -10.89 8.29
CA SER A 78 -21.05 -10.92 9.56
C SER A 78 -21.10 -9.51 10.18
N SER A 79 -21.55 -9.40 11.43
CA SER A 79 -21.51 -8.16 12.18
C SER A 79 -20.08 -7.64 12.43
N THR A 80 -19.10 -8.54 12.56
CA THR A 80 -17.73 -8.23 13.01
C THR A 80 -16.66 -8.62 11.99
N ASP A 81 -16.94 -9.62 11.16
CA ASP A 81 -15.95 -10.25 10.30
C ASP A 81 -16.39 -10.19 8.84
N VAL A 82 -15.42 -10.16 7.94
CA VAL A 82 -15.61 -10.26 6.50
C VAL A 82 -14.63 -11.26 5.92
N LEU A 83 -15.06 -12.00 4.91
CA LEU A 83 -14.19 -12.84 4.10
C LEU A 83 -14.04 -12.18 2.73
N VAL A 84 -12.84 -11.71 2.42
CA VAL A 84 -12.54 -11.07 1.14
C VAL A 84 -11.82 -12.08 0.24
N GLN A 85 -12.34 -12.28 -0.96
CA GLN A 85 -11.66 -13.00 -2.03
C GLN A 85 -10.89 -12.01 -2.89
N PHE A 86 -9.64 -12.34 -3.16
CA PHE A 86 -8.79 -11.66 -4.11
C PHE A 86 -8.56 -12.56 -5.31
N THR A 87 -8.47 -11.96 -6.49
CA THR A 87 -8.14 -12.66 -7.73
C THR A 87 -7.12 -11.84 -8.50
N VAL A 88 -5.99 -12.46 -8.83
CA VAL A 88 -5.02 -11.90 -9.78
C VAL A 88 -5.02 -12.79 -11.00
N LYS A 89 -5.59 -12.27 -12.10
CA LYS A 89 -5.73 -12.99 -13.36
C LYS A 89 -4.86 -12.37 -14.43
N ASP A 90 -4.12 -13.18 -15.16
CA ASP A 90 -3.32 -12.78 -16.31
C ASP A 90 -3.77 -13.53 -17.57
N THR A 91 -3.47 -12.99 -18.74
CA THR A 91 -3.67 -13.65 -20.05
C THR A 91 -2.36 -14.18 -20.64
N GLY A 92 -1.43 -14.59 -19.79
CA GLY A 92 -0.10 -15.05 -20.19
C GLY A 92 -0.07 -16.48 -20.72
N ILE A 93 1.11 -17.10 -20.64
CA ILE A 93 1.37 -18.45 -21.16
C ILE A 93 0.58 -19.57 -20.46
N GLY A 94 -0.02 -19.29 -19.30
CA GLY A 94 -0.69 -20.31 -18.48
C GLY A 94 0.28 -21.33 -17.86
N ILE A 95 -0.28 -22.29 -17.12
CA ILE A 95 0.44 -23.33 -16.39
C ILE A 95 -0.11 -24.70 -16.80
N PRO A 96 0.76 -25.64 -17.19
CA PRO A 96 0.37 -27.02 -17.49
C PRO A 96 -0.33 -27.71 -16.31
N GLN A 97 -1.34 -28.54 -16.59
CA GLN A 97 -2.19 -29.16 -15.56
C GLN A 97 -1.39 -30.03 -14.57
N GLU A 98 -0.38 -30.75 -15.06
CA GLU A 98 0.50 -31.60 -14.27
C GLU A 98 1.39 -30.81 -13.29
N LYS A 99 1.56 -29.50 -13.51
CA LYS A 99 2.39 -28.64 -12.66
C LYS A 99 1.59 -27.88 -11.62
N LEU A 100 0.27 -27.78 -11.75
CA LEU A 100 -0.60 -27.00 -10.84
C LEU A 100 -0.49 -27.43 -9.38
N ALA A 101 -0.32 -28.73 -9.12
CA ALA A 101 -0.15 -29.24 -7.76
C ALA A 101 1.19 -28.83 -7.14
N LEU A 102 2.21 -28.60 -7.98
CA LEU A 102 3.60 -28.42 -7.55
C LEU A 102 4.03 -26.96 -7.51
N ILE A 103 3.30 -26.02 -8.11
CA ILE A 103 3.71 -24.60 -8.20
C ILE A 103 3.85 -23.90 -6.83
N PHE A 104 3.20 -24.45 -5.79
CA PHE A 104 3.29 -23.93 -4.43
C PHE A 104 4.38 -24.62 -3.60
N GLU A 105 5.04 -25.65 -4.13
CA GLU A 105 6.17 -26.28 -3.48
C GLU A 105 7.44 -25.45 -3.65
N ARG A 106 8.36 -25.58 -2.70
CA ARG A 106 9.62 -24.83 -2.74
C ARG A 106 10.51 -25.38 -3.85
N PHE A 107 11.13 -24.48 -4.61
CA PHE A 107 12.12 -24.81 -5.66
C PHE A 107 11.56 -25.54 -6.88
N THR A 108 10.24 -25.72 -6.99
CA THR A 108 9.64 -26.35 -8.15
C THR A 108 9.47 -25.32 -9.26
N GLN A 109 10.37 -25.37 -10.25
CA GLN A 109 10.31 -24.51 -11.43
C GLN A 109 9.65 -25.25 -12.58
N ALA A 110 8.72 -24.59 -13.27
CA ALA A 110 7.98 -25.21 -14.35
C ALA A 110 8.83 -25.54 -15.59
N GLN A 111 10.07 -25.03 -15.73
CA GLN A 111 10.96 -25.34 -16.86
C GLN A 111 12.44 -25.31 -16.43
N ALA A 112 13.21 -26.30 -16.89
CA ALA A 112 14.67 -26.37 -16.72
C ALA A 112 15.46 -25.52 -17.75
N GLU A 113 14.81 -25.03 -18.82
CA GLU A 113 15.46 -24.29 -19.92
C GLU A 113 15.36 -22.75 -19.82
N THR A 114 14.58 -22.20 -18.89
CA THR A 114 14.32 -20.74 -18.80
C THR A 114 15.30 -19.94 -17.97
N THR A 115 16.33 -20.56 -17.40
CA THR A 115 17.29 -19.92 -16.48
C THR A 115 18.10 -18.81 -17.14
N ARG A 116 18.19 -18.79 -18.48
CA ARG A 116 18.91 -17.73 -19.23
C ARG A 116 18.04 -16.54 -19.67
N LEU A 117 16.71 -16.62 -19.62
CA LEU A 117 15.83 -15.55 -20.11
C LEU A 117 14.90 -14.96 -19.04
N TYR A 118 14.53 -15.71 -17.98
CA TYR A 118 13.48 -15.29 -17.05
C TYR A 118 13.79 -15.62 -15.58
N GLY A 119 15.02 -15.36 -15.12
CA GLY A 119 15.50 -15.62 -13.76
C GLY A 119 14.42 -15.50 -12.66
N GLY A 120 14.13 -16.60 -11.98
CA GLY A 120 13.23 -16.65 -10.84
C GLY A 120 13.71 -17.73 -9.89
N THR A 121 13.66 -17.50 -8.59
CA THR A 121 14.20 -18.39 -7.55
C THR A 121 13.32 -19.62 -7.29
N GLY A 122 12.12 -19.71 -7.89
CA GLY A 122 11.12 -20.75 -7.58
C GLY A 122 10.52 -20.62 -6.17
N LEU A 123 10.77 -19.50 -5.47
CA LEU A 123 10.30 -19.28 -4.10
C LEU A 123 9.01 -18.45 -4.01
N GLY A 124 8.70 -17.64 -5.03
CA GLY A 124 7.64 -16.62 -4.96
C GLY A 124 6.27 -17.18 -4.57
N LEU A 125 5.78 -18.22 -5.25
CA LEU A 125 4.45 -18.78 -5.00
C LEU A 125 4.37 -19.57 -3.68
N SER A 126 5.45 -20.26 -3.28
CA SER A 126 5.49 -20.93 -1.95
C SER A 126 5.46 -19.93 -0.80
N ILE A 127 6.09 -18.76 -0.95
CA ILE A 127 5.99 -17.64 -0.01
C ILE A 127 4.57 -17.09 0.01
N VAL A 128 3.95 -16.87 -1.14
CA VAL A 128 2.56 -16.39 -1.24
C VAL A 128 1.62 -17.33 -0.48
N LYS A 129 1.69 -18.65 -0.70
CA LYS A 129 0.88 -19.63 0.03
C LYS A 129 1.07 -19.51 1.53
N LYS A 130 2.32 -19.42 2.00
CA LYS A 130 2.61 -19.27 3.43
C LYS A 130 2.05 -17.96 4.02
N LEU A 131 2.14 -16.84 3.29
CA LEU A 131 1.62 -15.55 3.73
C LEU A 131 0.09 -15.53 3.81
N VAL A 132 -0.58 -16.23 2.89
CA VAL A 132 -2.04 -16.41 2.92
C VAL A 132 -2.43 -17.28 4.12
N GLU A 133 -1.76 -18.41 4.33
CA GLU A 133 -2.01 -19.31 5.48
C GLU A 133 -1.75 -18.62 6.83
N LEU A 134 -0.70 -17.80 6.94
CA LEU A 134 -0.42 -17.00 8.15
C LEU A 134 -1.52 -16.00 8.47
N GLN A 135 -2.30 -15.60 7.48
CA GLN A 135 -3.49 -14.76 7.63
C GLN A 135 -4.78 -15.59 7.70
N ARG A 136 -4.68 -16.89 7.96
CA ARG A 136 -5.81 -17.84 8.07
C ARG A 136 -6.64 -17.92 6.78
N GLY A 137 -6.01 -17.65 5.65
CA GLY A 137 -6.62 -17.68 4.33
C GLY A 137 -6.41 -19.00 3.61
N THR A 138 -6.95 -19.06 2.39
CA THR A 138 -6.72 -20.16 1.44
C THR A 138 -6.33 -19.60 0.08
N ILE A 139 -5.55 -20.35 -0.70
CA ILE A 139 -5.17 -19.96 -2.08
C ILE A 139 -5.34 -21.16 -3.02
N THR A 140 -5.83 -20.88 -4.21
CA THR A 140 -6.02 -21.81 -5.31
C THR A 140 -5.53 -21.14 -6.62
N VAL A 141 -5.35 -21.96 -7.65
CA VAL A 141 -4.95 -21.51 -8.97
C VAL A 141 -5.84 -22.20 -10.01
N GLU A 142 -6.33 -21.43 -10.96
CA GLU A 142 -6.99 -21.91 -12.16
C GLU A 142 -6.14 -21.45 -13.35
N SER A 143 -5.70 -22.37 -14.20
CA SER A 143 -4.85 -21.99 -15.33
C SER A 143 -5.02 -22.95 -16.48
N THR A 144 -4.87 -22.43 -17.69
CA THR A 144 -4.89 -23.22 -18.92
C THR A 144 -3.77 -22.69 -19.81
N GLU A 145 -2.98 -23.61 -20.37
CA GLU A 145 -1.89 -23.23 -21.27
C GLU A 145 -2.39 -22.33 -22.40
N ASN A 146 -1.61 -21.28 -22.66
CA ASN A 146 -1.87 -20.24 -23.67
C ASN A 146 -3.17 -19.43 -23.45
N SER A 147 -3.86 -19.61 -22.32
CA SER A 147 -5.07 -18.85 -21.96
C SER A 147 -4.88 -18.00 -20.69
N GLY A 148 -3.75 -18.15 -20.01
CA GLY A 148 -3.40 -17.41 -18.79
C GLY A 148 -3.69 -18.15 -17.49
N SER A 149 -3.52 -17.45 -16.37
CA SER A 149 -3.69 -18.00 -15.02
C SER A 149 -4.52 -17.06 -14.15
N ALA A 150 -5.26 -17.62 -13.21
CA ALA A 150 -5.98 -16.91 -12.17
C ALA A 150 -5.59 -17.47 -10.81
N PHE A 151 -4.92 -16.65 -10.00
CA PHE A 151 -4.60 -16.95 -8.61
C PHE A 151 -5.71 -16.38 -7.72
N ILE A 152 -6.41 -17.25 -7.01
CA ILE A 152 -7.58 -16.90 -6.21
C ILE A 152 -7.27 -17.22 -4.76
N PHE A 153 -7.33 -16.22 -3.89
CA PHE A 153 -7.11 -16.42 -2.46
C PHE A 153 -8.14 -15.67 -1.61
N THR A 154 -8.44 -16.20 -0.43
CA THR A 154 -9.39 -15.61 0.51
C THR A 154 -8.69 -15.28 1.81
N ILE A 155 -8.95 -14.10 2.39
CA ILE A 155 -8.43 -13.72 3.71
C ILE A 155 -9.59 -13.23 4.58
N PRO A 156 -9.74 -13.74 5.81
CA PRO A 156 -10.67 -13.18 6.78
C PRO A 156 -10.10 -11.89 7.39
N TYR A 157 -10.93 -10.85 7.47
CA TYR A 157 -10.62 -9.59 8.15
C TYR A 157 -11.72 -9.26 9.16
N LYS A 158 -11.38 -8.41 10.14
CA LYS A 158 -12.39 -7.78 11.02
C LYS A 158 -12.75 -6.41 10.50
N LYS A 159 -14.00 -5.99 10.69
CA LYS A 159 -14.46 -4.63 10.37
C LYS A 159 -13.92 -3.64 11.40
N ALA A 160 -13.32 -2.54 10.95
CA ALA A 160 -12.84 -1.50 11.86
C ALA A 160 -13.99 -0.81 12.62
N ASP A 161 -15.18 -0.69 12.03
CA ASP A 161 -16.37 -0.09 12.68
C ASP A 161 -16.85 -0.86 13.93
N SER A 162 -16.51 -2.14 14.02
CA SER A 162 -16.84 -3.00 15.17
C SER A 162 -15.76 -3.03 16.24
N VAL A 163 -14.60 -2.43 15.97
CA VAL A 163 -13.52 -2.27 16.93
C VAL A 163 -13.64 -0.87 17.50
N ASN A 164 -14.45 -0.74 18.56
CA ASN A 164 -14.07 0.20 19.60
C ASN A 164 -12.63 -0.17 19.97
N TYR A 165 -11.66 0.70 19.67
CA TYR A 165 -10.34 0.65 20.27
C TYR A 165 -10.51 0.90 21.77
N THR A 166 -11.06 -0.08 22.49
CA THR A 166 -10.91 -0.22 23.92
C THR A 166 -9.45 -0.56 24.17
N SER A 167 -8.65 0.51 24.25
CA SER A 167 -7.58 0.69 25.22
C SER A 167 -7.25 -0.56 26.05
N GLN A 168 -6.42 -1.46 25.52
CA GLN A 168 -5.69 -2.45 26.32
C GLN A 168 -4.32 -2.70 25.69
N GLU A 169 -3.46 -1.71 25.92
CA GLU A 169 -2.08 -1.80 26.42
C GLU A 169 -1.49 -0.42 26.15
N GLU A 170 -1.54 0.46 27.15
CA GLU A 170 -0.85 1.74 27.11
C GLU A 170 0.65 1.47 27.23
N PRO A 171 1.49 1.72 26.21
CA PRO A 171 2.85 2.11 26.51
C PRO A 171 2.74 3.51 27.13
N GLU A 172 3.20 3.64 28.38
CA GLU A 172 3.38 4.88 29.13
C GLU A 172 2.89 6.13 28.40
N ARG A 173 1.69 6.61 28.76
CA ARG A 173 1.22 7.94 28.38
C ARG A 173 2.24 8.96 28.89
N LEU A 174 3.24 9.26 28.08
CA LEU A 174 3.91 10.55 28.12
C LEU A 174 2.78 11.57 28.05
N GLU A 175 2.63 12.38 29.09
CA GLU A 175 1.63 13.43 29.17
C GLU A 175 1.81 14.38 27.98
N LEU A 176 1.10 14.09 26.89
CA LEU A 176 0.99 14.93 25.72
C LEU A 176 0.12 16.10 26.13
N ASN A 177 0.77 17.13 26.68
CA ASN A 177 0.19 18.44 26.89
C ASN A 177 -0.63 18.84 25.66
N LYS A 178 -1.95 18.95 25.85
CA LYS A 178 -2.98 19.55 24.98
C LYS A 178 -2.40 20.30 23.76
N ASN A 179 -2.19 19.58 22.65
CA ASN A 179 -1.56 20.07 21.43
C ASN A 179 -2.59 20.65 20.42
N GLU A 180 -3.38 21.65 20.82
CA GLU A 180 -4.33 22.33 19.90
C GLU A 180 -3.64 23.24 18.85
N ALA A 181 -2.30 23.33 18.86
CA ALA A 181 -1.55 24.33 18.10
C ALA A 181 -1.02 23.86 16.74
N HIS A 182 -0.79 22.55 16.54
CA HIS A 182 -0.12 22.09 15.31
C HIS A 182 -1.11 21.82 14.18
N LYS A 183 -0.76 22.30 12.98
CA LYS A 183 -1.48 22.07 11.73
C LYS A 183 -0.65 21.21 10.80
N ILE A 184 -1.22 20.07 10.40
CA ILE A 184 -0.59 19.12 9.50
C ILE A 184 -1.25 19.19 8.12
N LEU A 185 -0.45 19.23 7.05
CA LEU A 185 -0.96 19.13 5.68
C LEU A 185 -0.85 17.68 5.21
N ILE A 186 -1.96 17.07 4.83
CA ILE A 186 -1.99 15.78 4.15
C ILE A 186 -2.04 16.04 2.64
N VAL A 187 -1.14 15.42 1.89
CA VAL A 187 -1.13 15.47 0.42
C VAL A 187 -1.19 14.03 -0.08
N GLU A 188 -2.35 13.63 -0.58
CA GLU A 188 -2.68 12.25 -0.98
C GLU A 188 -3.82 12.33 -1.99
N ASP A 189 -3.75 11.59 -3.10
CA ASP A 189 -4.75 11.64 -4.16
C ASP A 189 -5.92 10.66 -3.93
N ASN A 190 -5.68 9.57 -3.20
CA ASN A 190 -6.70 8.58 -2.91
C ASN A 190 -7.58 8.97 -1.71
N LEU A 191 -8.88 9.20 -1.96
CA LEU A 191 -9.85 9.60 -0.93
C LEU A 191 -9.91 8.67 0.30
N LEU A 192 -9.64 7.38 0.15
CA LEU A 192 -9.67 6.44 1.28
C LEU A 192 -8.40 6.54 2.13
N ASN A 193 -7.24 6.70 1.50
CA ASN A 193 -5.99 6.97 2.21
C ASN A 193 -6.06 8.33 2.92
N GLN A 194 -6.65 9.35 2.28
CA GLN A 194 -6.94 10.64 2.91
C GLN A 194 -7.80 10.46 4.18
N ARG A 195 -8.85 9.62 4.12
CA ARG A 195 -9.70 9.30 5.28
C ARG A 195 -8.93 8.58 6.38
N LEU A 196 -8.09 7.60 6.05
CA LEU A 196 -7.26 6.88 7.01
C LEU A 196 -6.29 7.85 7.71
N ALA A 197 -5.53 8.64 6.97
CA ALA A 197 -4.61 9.63 7.54
C ALA A 197 -5.36 10.67 8.38
N SER A 198 -6.53 11.14 7.92
CA SER A 198 -7.40 12.05 8.67
C SER A 198 -7.87 11.43 9.99
N PHE A 199 -8.25 10.15 9.98
CA PHE A 199 -8.68 9.41 11.16
C PHE A 199 -7.56 9.34 12.21
N ILE A 200 -6.35 8.93 11.80
CA ILE A 200 -5.17 8.86 12.67
C ILE A 200 -4.86 10.24 13.28
N LEU A 201 -4.82 11.30 12.46
CA LEU A 201 -4.52 12.64 12.96
C LEU A 201 -5.60 13.19 13.91
N LYS A 202 -6.88 12.84 13.70
CA LYS A 202 -7.97 13.21 14.62
C LYS A 202 -7.86 12.50 15.95
N ASP A 203 -7.55 11.21 15.95
CA ASP A 203 -7.34 10.43 17.17
C ASP A 203 -6.19 11.00 18.02
N MET A 204 -5.12 11.47 17.35
CA MET A 204 -4.01 12.19 17.99
C MET A 204 -4.34 13.63 18.42
N GLY A 205 -5.49 14.18 18.05
CA GLY A 205 -5.90 15.55 18.38
C GLY A 205 -5.30 16.67 17.51
N TYR A 206 -4.72 16.36 16.35
CA TYR A 206 -4.11 17.36 15.46
C TYR A 206 -5.10 17.94 14.43
N LYS A 207 -4.99 19.26 14.20
CA LYS A 207 -5.67 19.92 13.08
C LYS A 207 -4.97 19.56 11.78
N HIS A 208 -5.74 19.35 10.71
CA HIS A 208 -5.16 19.06 9.42
C HIS A 208 -6.00 19.60 8.26
N PHE A 209 -5.34 19.74 7.11
CA PHE A 209 -5.96 20.04 5.82
C PHE A 209 -5.51 19.01 4.79
N ILE A 210 -6.33 18.75 3.77
CA ILE A 210 -6.10 17.69 2.79
C ILE A 210 -6.02 18.31 1.40
N CYS A 211 -4.97 17.97 0.66
CA CYS A 211 -4.79 18.29 -0.75
C CYS A 211 -4.71 17.01 -1.58
N GLY A 212 -5.38 17.00 -2.73
CA GLY A 212 -5.43 15.83 -3.62
C GLY A 212 -4.21 15.64 -4.52
N ASN A 213 -3.31 16.62 -4.61
CA ASN A 213 -2.09 16.54 -5.40
C ASN A 213 -1.06 17.59 -4.97
N GLY A 214 0.14 17.52 -5.54
CA GLY A 214 1.24 18.42 -5.26
C GLY A 214 1.00 19.90 -5.59
N ARG A 215 0.25 20.18 -6.66
CA ARG A 215 -0.06 21.55 -7.09
C ARG A 215 -0.96 22.24 -6.05
N LEU A 216 -2.03 21.57 -5.63
CA LEU A 216 -2.94 22.07 -4.59
C LEU A 216 -2.20 22.29 -3.27
N ALA A 217 -1.27 21.40 -2.92
CA ALA A 217 -0.44 21.56 -1.73
C ALA A 217 0.42 22.84 -1.79
N ILE A 218 1.02 23.14 -2.94
CA ILE A 218 1.80 24.37 -3.14
C ILE A 218 0.91 25.61 -3.01
N ASP A 219 -0.26 25.61 -3.65
CA ASP A 219 -1.20 26.73 -3.59
C ASP A 219 -1.69 26.98 -2.15
N GLU A 220 -1.85 25.92 -1.38
CA GLU A 220 -2.25 25.96 0.02
C GLU A 220 -1.11 26.47 0.93
N LEU A 221 0.11 26.01 0.71
CA LEU A 221 1.31 26.46 1.44
C LEU A 221 1.65 27.93 1.19
N ASN A 222 1.22 28.51 0.06
CA ASN A 222 1.34 29.94 -0.20
C ASN A 222 0.38 30.79 0.64
N LYS A 223 -0.75 30.22 1.10
CA LYS A 223 -1.80 30.93 1.82
C LYS A 223 -1.72 30.70 3.32
N ASN A 224 -1.33 29.50 3.73
CA ASN A 224 -1.41 29.04 5.10
C ASN A 224 -0.08 28.42 5.57
N LYS A 225 0.13 28.46 6.88
CA LYS A 225 1.30 27.83 7.53
C LYS A 225 0.92 26.51 8.15
N TYR A 226 1.84 25.56 8.04
CA TYR A 226 1.75 24.20 8.57
C TYR A 226 3.05 23.84 9.27
N ASP A 227 2.96 22.95 10.25
CA ASP A 227 4.09 22.52 11.07
C ASP A 227 4.71 21.22 10.54
N LEU A 228 3.96 20.45 9.75
CA LEU A 228 4.38 19.18 9.17
C LEU A 228 3.56 18.86 7.93
N ILE A 229 4.17 18.17 6.96
CA ILE A 229 3.51 17.65 5.77
C ILE A 229 3.61 16.12 5.75
N LEU A 230 2.49 15.44 5.56
CA LEU A 230 2.42 14.04 5.12
C LEU A 230 2.24 14.05 3.60
N MET A 231 3.21 13.53 2.86
CA MET A 231 3.28 13.67 1.40
C MET A 231 3.29 12.31 0.73
N ASP A 232 2.25 11.94 0.01
CA ASP A 232 2.30 10.81 -0.91
C ASP A 232 3.32 11.07 -2.02
N ILE A 233 4.10 10.04 -2.36
CA ILE A 233 5.09 10.14 -3.41
C ILE A 233 4.43 10.04 -4.78
N GLN A 234 3.50 9.09 -4.94
CA GLN A 234 2.92 8.76 -6.25
C GLN A 234 1.53 9.38 -6.38
N MET A 235 1.45 10.56 -7.00
CA MET A 235 0.20 11.26 -7.26
C MET A 235 0.16 11.73 -8.73
N PRO A 236 -1.04 11.89 -9.32
CA PRO A 236 -1.21 12.49 -10.64
C PRO A 236 -0.83 13.97 -10.63
N GLU A 237 -0.61 14.52 -11.83
CA GLU A 237 -0.24 15.91 -12.11
C GLU A 237 1.13 16.33 -11.58
N MET A 238 1.33 16.32 -10.27
CA MET A 238 2.57 16.69 -9.60
C MET A 238 2.83 15.73 -8.44
N ASN A 239 3.90 14.93 -8.57
CA ASN A 239 4.28 13.90 -7.62
C ASN A 239 4.93 14.50 -6.35
N GLY A 240 5.09 13.68 -5.31
CA GLY A 240 5.62 14.14 -4.02
C GLY A 240 7.08 14.60 -4.06
N TYR A 241 7.89 14.05 -4.95
CA TYR A 241 9.29 14.48 -5.13
C TYR A 241 9.36 15.88 -5.73
N ASP A 242 8.68 16.11 -6.86
CA ASP A 242 8.63 17.42 -7.52
C ASP A 242 8.04 18.48 -6.59
N THR A 243 7.02 18.09 -5.81
CA THR A 243 6.40 18.96 -4.80
C THR A 243 7.39 19.35 -3.72
N THR A 244 8.17 18.39 -3.21
CA THR A 244 9.17 18.65 -2.18
C THR A 244 10.32 19.50 -2.71
N ILE A 245 10.80 19.24 -3.94
CA ILE A 245 11.79 20.10 -4.61
C ILE A 245 11.28 21.53 -4.66
N TYR A 246 10.03 21.75 -5.09
CA TYR A 246 9.44 23.09 -5.15
C TYR A 246 9.39 23.77 -3.77
N ILE A 247 8.96 23.04 -2.73
CA ILE A 247 8.89 23.54 -1.34
C ILE A 247 10.29 23.97 -0.85
N ARG A 248 11.34 23.20 -1.17
CA ARG A 248 12.73 23.47 -0.73
C ARG A 248 13.41 24.54 -1.56
N GLU A 249 13.27 24.50 -2.88
CA GLU A 249 14.03 25.36 -3.80
C GLU A 249 13.34 26.68 -4.10
N GLN A 250 12.02 26.68 -4.29
CA GLN A 250 11.27 27.87 -4.68
C GLN A 250 10.71 28.60 -3.46
N MET A 251 10.03 27.87 -2.57
CA MET A 251 9.42 28.46 -1.37
C MET A 251 10.42 28.62 -0.21
N LYS A 252 11.58 27.96 -0.29
CA LYS A 252 12.62 27.94 0.76
C LYS A 252 12.10 27.52 2.14
N LEU A 253 11.04 26.72 2.20
CA LEU A 253 10.44 26.27 3.45
C LEU A 253 11.21 25.08 4.02
N LYS A 254 11.43 25.10 5.34
CA LYS A 254 12.10 24.03 6.11
C LYS A 254 11.13 23.13 6.87
N ILE A 255 9.83 23.24 6.60
CA ILE A 255 8.81 22.41 7.22
C ILE A 255 9.13 20.92 7.00
N PRO A 256 9.04 20.08 8.05
CA PRO A 256 9.24 18.64 7.92
C PRO A 256 8.27 18.04 6.91
N VAL A 257 8.81 17.24 5.99
CA VAL A 257 8.02 16.47 5.03
C VAL A 257 8.27 14.99 5.30
N ILE A 258 7.24 14.28 5.75
CA ILE A 258 7.26 12.83 5.91
C ILE A 258 6.65 12.23 4.64
N ALA A 259 7.45 11.49 3.89
CA ALA A 259 7.02 10.81 2.68
C ALA A 259 6.14 9.60 3.02
N MET A 260 5.04 9.40 2.30
CA MET A 260 4.24 8.17 2.34
C MET A 260 4.54 7.39 1.05
N THR A 261 5.30 6.30 1.14
CA THR A 261 5.78 5.54 -0.04
C THR A 261 5.13 4.15 -0.12
N ALA A 262 4.78 3.68 -1.32
CA ALA A 262 4.31 2.30 -1.54
C ALA A 262 5.41 1.23 -1.33
N HIS A 263 6.68 1.62 -1.19
CA HIS A 263 7.81 0.70 -1.10
C HIS A 263 8.72 0.96 0.10
N ALA A 264 8.90 -0.08 0.92
CA ALA A 264 9.97 -0.15 1.92
C ALA A 264 11.25 -0.79 1.33
N LEU A 265 11.55 -0.56 0.05
CA LEU A 265 12.72 -1.14 -0.59
C LEU A 265 14.00 -0.47 -0.06
N PRO A 266 15.11 -1.23 0.10
CA PRO A 266 16.41 -0.64 0.42
C PRO A 266 16.79 0.43 -0.63
N GLY A 267 17.12 1.65 -0.19
CA GLY A 267 17.41 2.78 -1.10
C GLY A 267 16.29 3.82 -1.22
N GLU A 268 15.03 3.47 -0.93
CA GLU A 268 13.90 4.42 -1.02
C GLU A 268 14.02 5.54 0.01
N ARG A 269 14.54 5.22 1.21
CA ARG A 269 14.82 6.21 2.25
C ARG A 269 15.85 7.23 1.78
N GLU A 270 16.99 6.76 1.28
CA GLU A 270 18.07 7.62 0.78
C GLU A 270 17.58 8.50 -0.35
N LYS A 271 16.74 7.95 -1.23
CA LYS A 271 16.10 8.67 -2.32
C LYS A 271 15.17 9.77 -1.80
N CYS A 272 14.24 9.47 -0.89
CA CYS A 272 13.35 10.51 -0.33
C CYS A 272 14.14 11.66 0.31
N ILE A 273 15.18 11.33 1.07
CA ILE A 273 16.04 12.32 1.72
C ILE A 273 16.82 13.15 0.70
N SER A 274 17.31 12.55 -0.40
CA SER A 274 18.03 13.30 -1.44
C SER A 274 17.16 14.33 -2.17
N PHE A 275 15.84 14.12 -2.21
CA PHE A 275 14.86 15.10 -2.71
C PHE A 275 14.44 16.16 -1.65
N GLY A 276 15.03 16.13 -0.45
CA GLY A 276 14.79 17.12 0.60
C GLY A 276 13.62 16.78 1.54
N MET A 277 13.10 15.55 1.48
CA MET A 277 12.16 15.04 2.48
C MET A 277 12.88 14.76 3.80
N THR A 278 12.15 14.86 4.90
CA THR A 278 12.72 14.74 6.25
C THR A 278 12.78 13.29 6.70
N ASP A 279 11.72 12.53 6.42
CA ASP A 279 11.64 11.11 6.75
C ASP A 279 10.61 10.41 5.84
N TYR A 280 10.35 9.13 6.09
CA TYR A 280 9.39 8.34 5.32
C TYR A 280 8.63 7.32 6.17
N VAL A 281 7.40 7.03 5.77
CA VAL A 281 6.57 5.92 6.25
C VAL A 281 6.15 5.10 5.04
N SER A 282 6.27 3.78 5.13
CA SER A 282 5.78 2.90 4.08
C SER A 282 4.27 2.73 4.17
N LYS A 283 3.59 2.67 3.03
CA LYS A 283 2.25 2.16 2.88
C LYS A 283 2.31 0.62 2.87
N PRO A 284 1.41 -0.08 3.55
CA PRO A 284 0.28 0.44 4.33
C PRO A 284 0.74 1.21 5.58
N ILE A 285 0.08 2.34 5.85
CA ILE A 285 0.41 3.19 7.00
C ILE A 285 0.19 2.37 8.28
N ASN A 286 1.21 2.29 9.11
CA ASN A 286 1.10 1.79 10.47
C ASN A 286 0.85 2.98 11.41
N ASP A 287 -0.31 2.97 12.07
CA ASP A 287 -0.78 4.07 12.93
C ASP A 287 0.21 4.42 14.03
N ALA A 288 0.79 3.42 14.72
CA ALA A 288 1.75 3.63 15.80
C ALA A 288 3.06 4.23 15.28
N GLN A 289 3.57 3.72 14.16
CA GLN A 289 4.77 4.25 13.53
C GLN A 289 4.57 5.71 13.09
N LEU A 290 3.48 6.01 12.39
CA LEU A 290 3.17 7.36 11.93
C LEU A 290 2.99 8.32 13.11
N SER A 291 2.27 7.88 14.14
CA SER A 291 2.03 8.66 15.36
C SER A 291 3.34 9.03 16.07
N GLN A 292 4.26 8.07 16.20
CA GLN A 292 5.56 8.32 16.81
C GLN A 292 6.40 9.30 15.99
N MET A 293 6.42 9.15 14.66
CA MET A 293 7.17 10.03 13.77
C MET A 293 6.66 11.48 13.85
N ILE A 294 5.35 11.68 13.76
CA ILE A 294 4.73 13.01 13.85
C ILE A 294 5.09 13.66 15.19
N THR A 295 4.93 12.93 16.29
CA THR A 295 5.22 13.43 17.64
C THR A 295 6.69 13.83 17.78
N ASN A 296 7.62 13.02 17.26
CA ASN A 296 9.06 13.31 17.29
C ASN A 296 9.40 14.60 16.54
N TYR A 297 8.85 14.80 15.33
CA TYR A 297 9.17 15.96 14.50
C TYR A 297 8.49 17.25 14.97
N LEU A 298 7.29 17.17 15.54
CA LEU A 298 6.62 18.34 16.11
C LEU A 298 7.26 18.76 17.44
N ASN A 299 7.69 17.82 18.28
CA ASN A 299 8.37 18.15 19.54
C ASN A 299 9.77 18.74 19.34
N LYS A 300 10.54 18.26 18.34
CA LYS A 300 11.86 18.82 18.01
C LYS A 300 11.83 20.27 17.54
N GLN A 301 10.70 20.78 17.06
CA GLN A 301 10.57 22.20 16.69
C GLN A 301 10.41 23.14 17.90
N ARG A 302 10.17 22.60 19.11
CA ARG A 302 10.06 23.40 20.34
C ARG A 302 11.41 23.68 21.03
N THR A 303 12.45 22.92 20.70
CA THR A 303 13.83 23.06 21.21
C THR A 303 14.72 23.76 20.20
#